data_AF-A0A7C3DQY4-F1
#
_entry.id   AF-A0A7C3DQY4-F1
#
_cell.length_a   1.000
_cell.length_b   1.000
_cell.length_c   1.000
_cell.angle_alpha   90.00
_cell.angle_beta   90.00
_cell.angle_gamma   90.00
#
_symmetry.space_group_name_H-M   'P 1'
#
loop_
_entity.id
_entity.type
_entity.pdbx_description
1 polymer ?
#
loop_
_entity_poly.entity_id
_entity_poly.type
_entity_poly.pdbx_seq_one_letter_code
_entity_poly.pdbx_strand_id
1 'polypeptide(L)'
;MAEDWVRLDFRNRIPGMLDAPVYDYDGQPLEGPQAYTQVLAQLYYSPEGPYALAPVSNPMAFGAGTNAGYWEPFDPAVSAEVTLPGATVGREIFYEIRVLEWLPIAPFGEYVTEGRSPTYRVVVTNTAMTLAGLESFRLEPEPLRIRREGNQVVIEWNSRGARYYTLYAASSLVPSAPWYPVFWSSNYAPAGTVFSVTNTVTDTAQFYRLWRSR
;
A
#
# COMPACT_ATOMS: atom_id res chain seq x y z
N MET A 1 26.95 -22.29 -21.40
CA MET A 1 25.90 -21.44 -22.00
C MET A 1 25.44 -20.52 -20.89
N ALA A 2 25.44 -19.21 -21.10
CA ALA A 2 24.84 -18.30 -20.12
C ALA A 2 23.34 -18.62 -20.08
N GLU A 3 22.79 -18.91 -18.90
CA GLU A 3 21.34 -18.94 -18.75
C GLU A 3 20.82 -17.54 -19.13
N ASP A 4 19.93 -17.48 -20.11
CA ASP A 4 19.20 -16.26 -20.47
C ASP A 4 18.20 -15.96 -19.36
N TRP A 5 18.71 -15.42 -18.25
CA TRP A 5 17.89 -14.97 -17.14
C TRP A 5 17.02 -13.81 -17.60
N VAL A 6 15.71 -13.99 -17.56
CA VAL A 6 14.74 -12.93 -17.82
C VAL A 6 14.83 -11.91 -16.69
N ARG A 7 14.89 -10.63 -17.04
CA ARG A 7 15.04 -9.54 -16.09
C ARG A 7 13.97 -8.46 -16.25
N LEU A 8 13.55 -7.90 -15.12
CA LEU A 8 12.63 -6.78 -15.03
C LEU A 8 13.30 -5.67 -14.22
N ASP A 9 13.42 -4.48 -14.80
CA ASP A 9 13.90 -3.30 -14.11
C ASP A 9 12.81 -2.78 -13.15
N PHE A 10 12.99 -3.03 -11.86
CA PHE A 10 12.02 -2.70 -10.81
C PHE A 10 12.16 -1.24 -10.36
N ARG A 11 12.19 -0.30 -11.31
CA ARG A 11 12.08 1.15 -11.05
C ARG A 11 10.72 1.64 -11.50
N ASN A 12 10.11 2.58 -10.76
CA ASN A 12 8.96 3.34 -11.24
C ASN A 12 9.31 4.71 -11.83
N ARG A 13 10.61 5.03 -11.91
CA ARG A 13 11.12 6.22 -12.59
C ARG A 13 12.33 5.87 -13.44
N ILE A 14 12.17 5.95 -14.74
CA ILE A 14 13.22 5.77 -15.76
C ILE A 14 13.09 6.92 -16.76
N PRO A 15 14.04 7.87 -16.82
CA PRO A 15 13.94 9.04 -17.68
C PRO A 15 13.62 8.68 -19.14
N GLY A 16 12.54 9.25 -19.67
CA GLY A 16 12.09 9.04 -21.05
C GLY A 16 11.39 7.69 -21.31
N MET A 17 11.24 6.82 -20.30
CA MET A 17 10.61 5.50 -20.46
C MET A 17 9.47 5.22 -19.48
N LEU A 18 9.61 5.60 -18.22
CA LEU A 18 8.64 5.30 -17.17
C LEU A 18 8.62 6.41 -16.12
N ASP A 19 7.43 6.89 -15.80
CA ASP A 19 7.20 7.87 -14.74
C ASP A 19 5.85 7.57 -14.08
N ALA A 20 5.90 6.77 -13.02
CA ALA A 20 4.71 6.25 -12.35
C ALA A 20 4.80 6.45 -10.83
N PRO A 21 4.71 7.71 -10.34
CA PRO A 21 4.69 7.97 -8.90
C PRO A 21 3.51 7.27 -8.22
N VAL A 22 3.75 6.79 -7.00
CA VAL A 22 2.71 6.29 -6.09
C VAL A 22 2.22 7.43 -5.21
N TYR A 23 0.91 7.50 -5.02
CA TYR A 23 0.28 8.50 -4.19
C TYR A 23 -0.27 7.88 -2.91
N ASP A 24 -0.17 8.61 -1.80
CA ASP A 24 -0.89 8.29 -0.58
C ASP A 24 -2.41 8.46 -0.79
N TYR A 25 -3.19 8.05 0.20
CA TYR A 25 -4.64 8.10 0.14
C TYR A 25 -5.21 9.53 0.03
N ASP A 26 -4.47 10.57 0.42
CA ASP A 26 -4.84 11.98 0.28
C ASP A 26 -4.51 12.52 -1.14
N GLY A 27 -3.90 11.68 -1.99
CA GLY A 27 -3.48 12.03 -3.34
C GLY A 27 -2.17 12.81 -3.39
N GLN A 28 -1.41 12.87 -2.29
CA GLN A 28 -0.07 13.44 -2.27
C GLN A 28 0.97 12.38 -2.67
N PRO A 29 2.11 12.74 -3.27
CA PRO A 29 3.19 11.79 -3.53
C PRO A 29 3.59 11.06 -2.25
N LEU A 30 3.64 9.73 -2.30
CA LEU A 30 3.88 8.90 -1.13
C LEU A 30 5.30 9.12 -0.58
N GLU A 31 5.41 9.66 0.63
CA GLU A 31 6.69 9.79 1.32
C GLU A 31 7.08 8.49 2.02
N GLY A 32 8.32 8.05 1.78
CA GLY A 32 8.87 6.81 2.31
C GLY A 32 9.22 6.85 3.79
N PRO A 33 9.98 7.85 4.26
CA PRO A 33 10.22 8.03 5.68
C PRO A 33 8.92 8.41 6.38
N GLN A 34 8.47 7.57 7.30
CA GLN A 34 7.37 7.90 8.22
C GLN A 34 7.89 7.88 9.65
N ALA A 35 7.17 8.52 10.57
CA ALA A 35 7.57 8.55 11.97
C ALA A 35 7.65 7.11 12.50
N TYR A 36 8.89 6.64 12.76
CA TYR A 36 9.21 5.31 13.30
C TYR A 36 9.06 4.11 12.33
N THR A 37 8.72 4.33 11.06
CA THR A 37 8.48 3.26 10.08
C THR A 37 9.07 3.62 8.72
N GLN A 38 9.16 2.64 7.83
CA GLN A 38 9.61 2.85 6.45
C GLN A 38 8.62 2.26 5.47
N VAL A 39 8.23 3.06 4.47
CA VAL A 39 7.40 2.57 3.36
C VAL A 39 8.30 2.08 2.23
N LEU A 40 7.98 0.91 1.70
CA LEU A 40 8.78 0.14 0.76
C LEU A 40 7.90 -0.36 -0.39
N ALA A 41 8.45 -0.50 -1.58
CA ALA A 41 7.83 -1.22 -2.70
C ALA A 41 8.45 -2.61 -2.80
N GLN A 42 7.64 -3.65 -3.04
CA GLN A 42 8.15 -4.98 -3.36
C GLN A 42 7.47 -5.52 -4.61
N LEU A 43 8.26 -6.10 -5.51
CA LEU A 43 7.78 -6.73 -6.73
C LEU A 43 7.25 -8.14 -6.43
N TYR A 44 6.02 -8.38 -6.83
CA TYR A 44 5.37 -9.69 -6.81
C TYR A 44 5.12 -10.14 -8.24
N TYR A 45 5.29 -11.43 -8.50
CA TYR A 45 5.32 -11.97 -9.86
C TYR A 45 4.84 -13.43 -9.90
N SER A 46 4.29 -13.87 -11.05
CA SER A 46 4.03 -15.28 -11.35
C SER A 46 4.04 -15.53 -12.86
N PRO A 47 4.69 -16.62 -13.33
CA PRO A 47 4.54 -17.13 -14.68
C PRO A 47 3.30 -18.02 -14.86
N GLU A 48 2.68 -18.51 -13.77
CA GLU A 48 1.55 -19.44 -13.86
C GLU A 48 0.20 -18.73 -13.95
N GLY A 49 0.06 -17.54 -13.36
CA GLY A 49 -1.20 -16.79 -13.41
C GLY A 49 -1.31 -15.65 -12.39
N PRO A 50 -2.34 -14.80 -12.51
CA PRO A 50 -2.50 -13.59 -11.69
C PRO A 50 -2.83 -13.88 -10.21
N TYR A 51 -3.14 -15.13 -9.85
CA TYR A 51 -3.50 -15.53 -8.49
C TYR A 51 -2.37 -16.26 -7.74
N ALA A 52 -1.23 -16.50 -8.39
CA ALA A 52 -0.08 -17.22 -7.83
C ALA A 52 1.13 -16.30 -7.57
N LEU A 53 0.88 -15.00 -7.42
CA LEU A 53 1.92 -13.98 -7.24
C LEU A 53 2.74 -14.20 -5.96
N ALA A 54 4.06 -14.26 -6.10
CA ALA A 54 5.03 -14.39 -5.02
C ALA A 54 6.07 -13.26 -5.07
N PRO A 55 6.67 -12.87 -3.93
CA PRO A 55 7.70 -11.83 -3.91
C PRO A 55 8.95 -12.32 -4.65
N VAL A 56 9.50 -11.50 -5.53
CA VAL A 56 10.70 -11.83 -6.33
C VAL A 56 11.84 -10.81 -6.16
N SER A 57 11.60 -9.74 -5.42
CA SER A 57 12.61 -8.73 -5.10
C SER A 57 12.77 -8.55 -3.60
N ASN A 58 13.91 -7.97 -3.20
CA ASN A 58 13.96 -7.28 -1.92
C ASN A 58 13.04 -6.05 -1.96
N PRO A 59 12.43 -5.66 -0.84
CA PRO A 59 11.73 -4.38 -0.75
C PRO A 59 12.69 -3.21 -1.02
N MET A 60 12.19 -2.17 -1.69
CA MET A 60 12.91 -0.96 -2.07
C MET A 60 12.27 0.26 -1.42
N ALA A 61 13.06 1.09 -0.77
CA ALA A 61 12.56 2.24 -0.03
C ALA A 61 11.98 3.34 -0.91
N PHE A 62 10.84 3.89 -0.49
CA PHE A 62 10.32 5.14 -1.07
C PHE A 62 11.17 6.34 -0.67
N GLY A 63 11.24 7.33 -1.56
CA GLY A 63 11.94 8.59 -1.34
C GLY A 63 11.12 9.62 -0.56
N ALA A 64 11.69 10.81 -0.40
CA ALA A 64 11.03 11.98 0.17
C ALA A 64 11.25 13.21 -0.71
N GLY A 65 10.49 14.28 -0.49
CA GLY A 65 10.62 15.52 -1.24
C GLY A 65 10.44 15.31 -2.75
N THR A 66 11.43 15.68 -3.55
CA THR A 66 11.38 15.52 -5.02
C THR A 66 11.38 14.06 -5.49
N ASN A 67 11.71 13.12 -4.60
CA ASN A 67 11.63 11.69 -4.87
C ASN A 67 10.41 11.02 -4.21
N ALA A 68 9.50 11.79 -3.58
CA ALA A 68 8.27 11.24 -3.05
C ALA A 68 7.43 10.60 -4.18
N GLY A 69 6.80 9.46 -3.87
CA GLY A 69 6.09 8.61 -4.82
C GLY A 69 6.99 7.68 -5.65
N TYR A 70 8.32 7.83 -5.56
CA TYR A 70 9.27 6.95 -6.24
C TYR A 70 10.03 6.10 -5.24
N TRP A 71 10.39 4.88 -5.62
CA TRP A 71 11.27 4.03 -4.83
C TRP A 71 12.69 3.99 -5.39
N GLU A 72 13.64 3.62 -4.55
CA GLU A 72 15.05 3.50 -4.90
C GLU A 72 15.28 2.48 -6.02
N PRO A 73 16.36 2.61 -6.81
CA PRO A 73 17.38 3.65 -6.77
C PRO A 73 16.88 4.98 -7.36
N PHE A 74 17.28 6.10 -6.73
CA PHE A 74 16.92 7.44 -7.21
C PHE A 74 17.88 7.98 -8.28
N ASP A 75 19.10 7.43 -8.34
CA ASP A 75 20.07 7.72 -9.40
C ASP A 75 19.66 6.97 -10.68
N PRO A 76 19.34 7.67 -11.78
CA PRO A 76 18.91 7.04 -13.03
C PRO A 76 19.99 6.15 -13.67
N ALA A 77 21.27 6.33 -13.32
CA ALA A 77 22.37 5.51 -13.81
C ALA A 77 22.43 4.12 -13.15
N VAL A 78 21.73 3.92 -12.03
CA VAL A 78 21.69 2.65 -11.31
C VAL A 78 20.46 1.86 -11.77
N SER A 79 20.68 0.67 -12.32
CA SER A 79 19.60 -0.26 -12.69
C SER A 79 19.06 -0.99 -11.46
N ALA A 80 17.77 -1.32 -11.45
CA ALA A 80 17.15 -2.16 -10.42
C ALA A 80 16.65 -3.49 -11.00
N GLU A 81 17.48 -4.16 -11.80
CA GLU A 81 17.10 -5.40 -12.48
C GLU A 81 16.87 -6.54 -11.48
N VAL A 82 15.67 -7.12 -11.54
CA VAL A 82 15.27 -8.31 -10.79
C VAL A 82 15.18 -9.48 -11.75
N THR A 83 15.78 -10.61 -11.37
CA THR A 83 15.68 -11.85 -12.13
C THR A 83 14.33 -12.52 -11.89
N LEU A 84 13.63 -12.92 -12.95
CA LEU A 84 12.30 -13.53 -12.87
C LEU A 84 12.40 -15.07 -12.97
N PRO A 85 12.32 -15.81 -11.86
CA PRO A 85 12.43 -17.26 -11.88
C PRO A 85 11.27 -17.90 -12.66
N GLY A 86 11.57 -18.92 -13.46
CA GLY A 86 10.56 -19.66 -14.24
C GLY A 86 9.95 -18.88 -15.42
N ALA A 87 10.35 -17.62 -15.65
CA ALA A 87 9.94 -16.87 -16.83
C ALA A 87 10.50 -17.52 -18.11
N THR A 88 9.69 -17.59 -19.17
CA THR A 88 10.10 -18.14 -20.47
C THR A 88 9.86 -17.11 -21.56
N VAL A 89 10.86 -16.84 -22.39
CA VAL A 89 10.76 -15.91 -23.52
C VAL A 89 9.57 -16.25 -24.43
N GLY A 90 8.80 -15.23 -24.80
CA GLY A 90 7.58 -15.35 -25.60
C GLY A 90 6.33 -15.80 -24.82
N ARG A 91 6.44 -16.02 -23.51
CA ARG A 91 5.28 -16.30 -22.63
C ARG A 91 4.88 -15.06 -21.84
N GLU A 92 3.60 -15.00 -21.49
CA GLU A 92 3.09 -13.97 -20.58
C GLU A 92 3.52 -14.28 -19.14
N ILE A 93 3.77 -13.21 -18.40
CA ILE A 93 3.93 -13.22 -16.95
C ILE A 93 3.02 -12.16 -16.33
N PHE A 94 2.69 -12.35 -15.06
CA PHE A 94 1.90 -11.43 -14.26
C PHE A 94 2.77 -10.79 -13.19
N TYR A 95 2.57 -9.51 -12.93
CA TYR A 95 3.22 -8.83 -11.82
C TYR A 95 2.30 -7.83 -11.13
N GLU A 96 2.59 -7.57 -9.86
CA GLU A 96 1.99 -6.48 -9.09
C GLU A 96 3.07 -5.82 -8.22
N ILE A 97 2.85 -4.56 -7.87
CA ILE A 97 3.67 -3.86 -6.89
C ILE A 97 2.88 -3.87 -5.58
N ARG A 98 3.46 -4.42 -4.52
CA ARG A 98 2.93 -4.26 -3.18
C ARG A 98 3.68 -3.15 -2.47
N VAL A 99 2.92 -2.20 -1.95
CA VAL A 99 3.43 -1.17 -1.04
C VAL A 99 3.37 -1.75 0.35
N LEU A 100 4.54 -1.85 0.96
CA LEU A 100 4.75 -2.40 2.28
C LEU A 100 5.13 -1.29 3.23
N GLU A 101 4.75 -1.43 4.48
CA GLU A 101 5.39 -0.72 5.56
C GLU A 101 6.20 -1.71 6.39
N TRP A 102 7.44 -1.33 6.68
CA TRP A 102 8.29 -2.02 7.61
C TRP A 102 8.21 -1.38 8.98
N LEU A 103 7.83 -2.19 9.95
CA LEU A 103 7.72 -1.82 11.35
C LEU A 103 8.90 -2.42 12.12
N PRO A 104 9.80 -1.61 12.71
CA PRO A 104 10.89 -2.10 13.53
C PRO A 104 10.39 -2.45 14.95
N ILE A 105 9.50 -3.42 15.07
CA ILE A 105 9.06 -3.93 16.38
C ILE A 105 10.01 -5.02 16.82
N ALA A 106 10.51 -4.94 18.05
CA ALA A 106 11.31 -6.01 18.63
C ALA A 106 10.41 -7.23 18.96
N PRO A 107 10.86 -8.47 18.73
CA PRO A 107 12.17 -8.88 18.22
C PRO A 107 12.23 -9.13 16.70
N PHE A 108 11.12 -9.01 15.96
CA PHE A 108 11.07 -9.29 14.53
C PHE A 108 10.43 -8.10 13.80
N GLY A 109 11.19 -7.48 12.90
CA GLY A 109 10.62 -6.48 12.00
C GLY A 109 9.50 -7.11 11.17
N GLU A 110 8.35 -6.44 11.12
CA GLU A 110 7.18 -6.95 10.41
C GLU A 110 6.93 -6.13 9.15
N TYR A 111 6.59 -6.82 8.05
CA TYR A 111 6.09 -6.17 6.84
C TYR A 111 4.57 -6.19 6.82
N VAL A 112 4.03 -5.02 6.55
CA VAL A 112 2.61 -4.71 6.47
C VAL A 112 2.28 -4.41 5.02
N THR A 113 1.28 -5.02 4.39
CA THR A 113 0.82 -4.51 3.09
C THR A 113 -0.10 -3.31 3.30
N GLU A 114 0.33 -2.13 2.84
CA GLU A 114 -0.42 -0.86 2.86
C GLU A 114 -1.26 -0.67 1.60
N GLY A 115 -0.85 -1.28 0.49
CA GLY A 115 -1.61 -1.25 -0.74
C GLY A 115 -0.94 -2.03 -1.85
N ARG A 116 -1.60 -2.04 -3.00
CA ARG A 116 -1.12 -2.72 -4.20
C ARG A 116 -1.53 -1.98 -5.44
N SER A 117 -0.71 -2.08 -6.47
CA SER A 117 -1.12 -1.73 -7.82
C SER A 117 -2.19 -2.71 -8.34
N PRO A 118 -2.84 -2.41 -9.47
CA PRO A 118 -3.44 -3.44 -10.31
C PRO A 118 -2.45 -4.55 -10.66
N THR A 119 -2.96 -5.72 -11.03
CA THR A 119 -2.13 -6.77 -11.63
C THR A 119 -1.91 -6.47 -13.10
N TYR A 120 -0.65 -6.43 -13.50
CA TYR A 120 -0.21 -6.20 -14.86
C TYR A 120 0.21 -7.51 -15.53
N ARG A 121 0.26 -7.50 -16.86
CA ARG A 121 0.74 -8.61 -17.68
C ARG A 121 1.72 -8.11 -18.72
N VAL A 122 2.77 -8.88 -18.97
CA VAL A 122 3.76 -8.57 -20.01
C VAL A 122 4.24 -9.84 -20.68
N VAL A 123 4.51 -9.77 -21.98
CA VAL A 123 5.14 -10.87 -22.72
C VAL A 123 6.65 -10.78 -22.53
N VAL A 124 7.24 -11.86 -22.04
CA VAL A 124 8.67 -11.94 -21.74
C VAL A 124 9.50 -11.81 -23.02
N THR A 125 10.48 -10.92 -23.02
CA THR A 125 11.47 -10.78 -24.09
C THR A 125 12.84 -11.30 -23.65
N ASN A 126 13.78 -11.40 -24.58
CA ASN A 126 15.18 -11.75 -24.32
C ASN A 126 16.04 -10.54 -23.92
N THR A 127 15.42 -9.42 -23.58
CA THR A 127 16.06 -8.19 -23.11
C THR A 127 15.53 -7.82 -21.73
N ALA A 128 16.26 -7.01 -20.98
CA ALA A 128 15.72 -6.43 -19.75
C ALA A 128 14.43 -5.65 -20.08
N MET A 129 13.35 -5.99 -19.38
CA MET A 129 12.05 -5.36 -19.53
C MET A 129 11.89 -4.27 -18.46
N THR A 130 11.12 -3.23 -18.74
CA THR A 130 10.64 -2.30 -17.71
C THR A 130 9.31 -2.79 -17.14
N LEU A 131 8.79 -2.12 -16.11
CA LEU A 131 7.43 -2.32 -15.59
C LEU A 131 6.39 -1.82 -16.63
N ALA A 132 6.29 -2.52 -17.76
CA ALA A 132 5.49 -2.14 -18.90
C ALA A 132 4.00 -2.05 -18.55
N GLY A 133 3.42 -0.87 -18.74
CA GLY A 133 2.03 -0.60 -18.40
C GLY A 133 1.80 -0.24 -16.93
N LEU A 134 2.84 -0.15 -16.09
CA LEU A 134 2.70 0.42 -14.76
C LEU A 134 2.20 1.87 -14.87
N GLU A 135 1.02 2.11 -14.32
CA GLU A 135 0.45 3.44 -14.16
C GLU A 135 0.65 3.92 -12.73
N SER A 136 0.70 5.24 -12.55
CA SER A 136 0.60 5.84 -11.23
C SER A 136 -0.66 5.36 -10.52
N PHE A 137 -0.54 5.01 -9.26
CA PHE A 137 -1.67 4.53 -8.48
C PHE A 137 -1.68 5.17 -7.09
N ARG A 138 -2.87 5.18 -6.49
CA ARG A 138 -3.11 5.74 -5.17
C ARG A 138 -3.39 4.62 -4.19
N LEU A 139 -2.83 4.71 -2.98
CA LEU A 139 -3.22 3.85 -1.88
C LEU A 139 -4.70 4.07 -1.54
N GLU A 140 -5.40 2.99 -1.18
CA GLU A 140 -6.78 3.11 -0.72
C GLU A 140 -6.82 3.59 0.73
N PRO A 141 -7.78 4.46 1.10
CA PRO A 141 -7.96 4.84 2.50
C PRO A 141 -8.35 3.61 3.34
N GLU A 142 -8.02 3.66 4.63
CA GLU A 142 -8.39 2.60 5.58
C GLU A 142 -9.90 2.34 5.55
N PRO A 143 -10.35 1.10 5.27
CA PRO A 143 -11.77 0.78 5.24
C PRO A 143 -12.38 0.85 6.65
N LEU A 144 -13.36 1.74 6.82
CA LEU A 144 -14.20 1.77 8.01
C LEU A 144 -15.41 0.84 7.83
N ARG A 145 -15.53 -0.15 8.70
CA ARG A 145 -16.66 -1.09 8.75
C ARG A 145 -17.61 -0.68 9.86
N ILE A 146 -18.90 -0.57 9.54
CA ILE A 146 -19.95 -0.26 10.52
C ILE A 146 -21.04 -1.30 10.35
N ARG A 147 -21.37 -2.00 11.43
CA ARG A 147 -22.36 -3.08 11.44
C ARG A 147 -23.19 -3.06 12.72
N ARG A 148 -24.40 -3.60 12.66
CA ARG A 148 -25.26 -3.76 13.84
C ARG A 148 -25.19 -5.19 14.35
N GLU A 149 -24.92 -5.37 15.63
CA GLU A 149 -25.02 -6.65 16.35
C GLU A 149 -25.98 -6.51 17.53
N GLY A 150 -27.18 -7.07 17.38
CA GLY A 150 -28.24 -6.95 18.39
C GLY A 150 -28.58 -5.48 18.69
N ASN A 151 -28.35 -5.07 19.93
CA ASN A 151 -28.57 -3.70 20.38
C ASN A 151 -27.31 -2.83 20.37
N GLN A 152 -26.26 -3.27 19.67
CA GLN A 152 -25.01 -2.53 19.49
C GLN A 152 -24.73 -2.21 18.03
N VAL A 153 -24.14 -1.05 17.80
CA VAL A 153 -23.43 -0.68 16.57
C VAL A 153 -21.95 -0.93 16.83
N VAL A 154 -21.34 -1.77 16.01
CA VAL A 154 -19.91 -2.08 16.07
C VAL A 154 -19.23 -1.38 14.91
N ILE A 155 -18.21 -0.60 15.24
CA ILE A 155 -17.46 0.27 14.34
C ILE A 155 -16.02 -0.24 14.35
N GLU A 156 -15.56 -0.74 13.21
CA GLU A 156 -14.32 -1.49 13.07
C GLU A 156 -13.44 -0.92 11.98
N TRP A 157 -12.14 -0.91 12.22
CA TRP A 157 -11.12 -0.60 11.21
C TRP A 157 -9.82 -1.33 11.55
N ASN A 158 -8.91 -1.45 10.58
CA ASN A 158 -7.63 -2.08 10.84
C ASN A 158 -6.83 -1.28 11.87
N SER A 159 -6.15 -1.98 12.76
CA SER A 159 -5.28 -1.36 13.75
C SER A 159 -4.16 -0.51 13.18
N ARG A 160 -3.79 -0.76 11.93
CA ARG A 160 -2.77 -0.02 11.19
C ARG A 160 -3.26 1.35 10.73
N GLY A 161 -4.56 1.52 10.46
CA GLY A 161 -5.14 2.85 10.23
C GLY A 161 -5.31 3.66 11.52
N ALA A 162 -5.54 3.01 12.66
CA ALA A 162 -5.87 3.68 13.91
C ALA A 162 -4.77 4.61 14.47
N ARG A 163 -3.51 4.45 14.03
CA ARG A 163 -2.41 5.39 14.33
C ARG A 163 -2.49 6.69 13.55
N TYR A 164 -3.03 6.63 12.33
CA TYR A 164 -3.14 7.78 11.45
C TYR A 164 -4.53 8.37 11.51
N TYR A 165 -5.54 7.62 11.92
CA TYR A 165 -6.93 8.03 11.88
C TYR A 165 -7.54 8.10 13.27
N THR A 166 -8.14 9.26 13.57
CA THR A 166 -9.06 9.46 14.68
C THR A 166 -10.47 9.11 14.22
N LEU A 167 -11.21 8.34 15.02
CA LEU A 167 -12.62 8.10 14.77
C LEU A 167 -13.42 9.32 15.24
N TYR A 168 -14.17 9.93 14.34
CA TYR A 168 -15.10 11.01 14.66
C TYR A 168 -16.55 10.56 14.48
N ALA A 169 -17.44 11.18 15.25
CA ALA A 169 -18.88 11.08 15.08
C ALA A 169 -19.54 12.45 14.95
N ALA A 170 -20.67 12.47 14.24
CA ALA A 170 -21.56 13.62 14.14
C ALA A 170 -23.03 13.16 14.23
N SER A 171 -23.91 14.06 14.68
CA SER A 171 -25.37 13.83 14.68
C SER A 171 -26.02 14.20 13.34
N SER A 172 -25.27 14.76 12.40
CA SER A 172 -25.75 15.17 11.08
C SER A 172 -24.62 15.21 10.06
N LEU A 173 -24.95 15.07 8.78
CA LEU A 173 -24.02 15.22 7.65
C LEU A 173 -24.07 16.61 7.01
N VAL A 174 -24.83 17.56 7.57
CA VAL A 174 -24.80 18.94 7.05
C VAL A 174 -23.39 19.52 7.17
N PRO A 175 -22.90 20.34 6.21
CA PRO A 175 -21.51 20.80 6.20
C PRO A 175 -21.03 21.52 7.47
N SER A 176 -21.95 22.16 8.20
CA SER A 176 -21.66 22.89 9.44
C SER A 176 -21.76 22.02 10.70
N ALA A 177 -22.13 20.74 10.58
CA ALA A 177 -22.28 19.87 11.74
C ALA A 177 -20.92 19.68 12.44
N PRO A 178 -20.85 19.85 13.76
CA PRO A 178 -19.63 19.59 14.51
C PRO A 178 -19.36 18.08 14.53
N TRP A 179 -18.10 17.74 14.25
CA TRP A 179 -17.59 16.38 14.39
C TRP A 179 -16.82 16.28 15.69
N TYR A 180 -17.15 15.29 16.49
CA TYR A 180 -16.51 15.04 17.78
C TYR A 180 -15.71 13.74 17.70
N PRO A 181 -14.47 13.73 18.19
CA PRO A 181 -13.68 12.52 18.25
C PRO A 181 -14.30 11.56 19.27
N VAL A 182 -14.61 10.36 18.80
CA VAL A 182 -15.05 9.22 19.62
C VAL A 182 -13.84 8.55 20.25
N PHE A 183 -12.71 8.57 19.54
CA PHE A 183 -11.49 7.88 19.93
C PHE A 183 -10.27 8.60 19.34
N TRP A 184 -9.39 9.09 20.22
CA TRP A 184 -8.32 10.04 19.88
C TRP A 184 -6.99 9.40 19.46
N SER A 185 -6.69 8.19 19.93
CA SER A 185 -5.55 7.40 19.49
C SER A 185 -5.67 5.97 20.01
N SER A 186 -5.28 4.99 19.19
CA SER A 186 -5.04 3.64 19.67
C SER A 186 -3.57 3.44 19.95
N ASN A 187 -3.26 2.76 21.04
CA ASN A 187 -1.94 2.17 21.21
C ASN A 187 -1.67 1.14 20.10
N TYR A 188 -0.38 0.93 19.82
CA TYR A 188 0.11 -0.07 18.88
C TYR A 188 -0.58 -1.44 19.08
N ALA A 189 -1.09 -2.03 18.00
CA ALA A 189 -1.57 -3.40 18.00
C ALA A 189 -0.95 -4.18 16.82
N PRO A 190 -0.72 -5.50 16.97
CA PRO A 190 -0.12 -6.34 15.93
C PRO A 190 -0.91 -6.32 14.61
N ALA A 191 -0.24 -6.69 13.53
CA ALA A 191 -0.87 -6.93 12.24
C ALA A 191 -2.14 -7.77 12.28
N GLY A 192 -3.15 -7.37 11.50
CA GLY A 192 -4.39 -8.13 11.38
C GLY A 192 -5.30 -8.03 12.60
N THR A 193 -4.93 -7.24 13.61
CA THR A 193 -5.86 -6.85 14.67
C THR A 193 -6.83 -5.78 14.17
N VAL A 194 -8.05 -5.83 14.69
CA VAL A 194 -9.13 -4.88 14.38
C VAL A 194 -9.34 -4.04 15.62
N PHE A 195 -9.40 -2.71 15.49
CA PHE A 195 -9.99 -1.88 16.55
C PHE A 195 -11.48 -1.83 16.37
N SER A 196 -12.19 -1.99 17.48
CA SER A 196 -13.64 -1.92 17.52
C SER A 196 -14.08 -0.92 18.58
N VAL A 197 -14.98 -0.03 18.23
CA VAL A 197 -15.80 0.75 19.18
C VAL A 197 -17.22 0.23 19.10
N THR A 198 -17.86 0.05 20.25
CA THR A 198 -19.27 -0.35 20.33
C THR A 198 -20.10 0.79 20.92
N ASN A 199 -21.24 1.07 20.28
CA ASN A 199 -22.23 2.03 20.75
C ASN A 199 -23.58 1.34 20.89
N THR A 200 -24.38 1.73 21.87
CA THR A 200 -25.77 1.24 21.98
C THR A 200 -26.61 1.82 20.83
N VAL A 201 -27.47 1.00 20.23
CA VAL A 201 -28.43 1.46 19.23
C VAL A 201 -29.43 2.41 19.90
N THR A 202 -29.66 3.56 19.27
CA THR A 202 -30.66 4.55 19.70
C THR A 202 -31.54 4.95 18.52
N ASP A 203 -32.63 5.67 18.78
CA ASP A 203 -33.50 6.21 17.73
C ASP A 203 -32.92 7.44 17.01
N THR A 204 -31.77 7.96 17.48
CA THR A 204 -31.08 9.10 16.88
C THR A 204 -30.02 8.62 15.88
N ALA A 205 -30.03 9.18 14.68
CA ALA A 205 -28.98 8.91 13.69
C ALA A 205 -27.62 9.43 14.18
N GLN A 206 -26.59 8.59 14.03
CA GLN A 206 -25.20 8.96 14.28
C GLN A 206 -24.35 8.55 13.07
N PHE A 207 -23.50 9.48 12.65
CA PHE A 207 -22.60 9.31 11.50
C PHE A 207 -21.18 9.18 12.00
N TYR A 208 -20.38 8.36 11.34
CA TYR A 208 -19.00 8.11 11.73
C TYR A 208 -18.07 8.30 10.54
N ARG A 209 -16.85 8.76 10.82
CA ARG A 209 -15.76 8.81 9.85
C ARG A 209 -14.43 8.55 10.52
N LEU A 210 -13.52 7.95 9.78
CA LEU A 210 -12.10 8.03 10.10
C LEU A 210 -11.55 9.33 9.52
N TRP A 211 -10.82 10.09 10.33
CA TRP A 211 -10.18 11.32 9.90
C TRP A 211 -8.72 11.31 10.29
N ARG A 212 -7.82 11.61 9.34
CA ARG A 212 -6.39 11.52 9.61
C ARG A 212 -5.95 12.58 10.62
N SER A 213 -5.34 12.16 11.73
CA SER A 213 -4.53 13.03 12.58
C SER A 213 -3.26 13.37 11.81
N ARG A 214 -3.04 14.65 11.49
CA ARG A 214 -1.78 15.10 10.86
C ARG A 214 -0.61 14.98 11.82
#